data_AF-A0A935SPG0-F1
#
_entry.id   AF-A0A935SPG0-F1
#
_cell.length_a   1.000
_cell.length_b   1.000
_cell.length_c   1.000
_cell.angle_alpha   90.00
_cell.angle_beta   90.00
_cell.angle_gamma   90.00
#
_symmetry.space_group_name_H-M   'P 1'
#
loop_
_entity.id
_entity.type
_entity.pdbx_description
1 polymer ?
#
loop_
_entity_poly.entity_id
_entity_poly.type
_entity_poly.pdbx_seq_one_letter_code
_entity_poly.pdbx_strand_id
1 'polypeptide(L)'
;MKTRRSYLTLTIISTVLIAVVLGCGGAGSECVGTVTYQGKTLEGKAKTADEAKGNACNNYCRDADPEYDAMYRIWLDSPKGKSAGSPSKQEAIFKDEALMKFVSETCSKRCVATMSPDAKCK
;
A
#
# COMPACT_ATOMS: atom_id res chain seq x y z
N MET A 1 -8.25 7.20 -63.45
CA MET A 1 -8.94 8.27 -62.69
C MET A 1 -7.91 9.03 -61.87
N LYS A 2 -7.91 10.36 -61.98
CA LYS A 2 -6.94 11.28 -61.35
C LYS A 2 -7.77 12.40 -60.74
N THR A 3 -7.80 12.50 -59.41
CA THR A 3 -8.26 13.71 -58.72
C THR A 3 -7.42 13.90 -57.45
N ARG A 4 -6.82 15.09 -57.35
CA ARG A 4 -5.93 15.56 -56.29
C ARG A 4 -6.71 16.39 -55.25
N ARG A 5 -6.02 16.69 -54.13
CA ARG A 5 -6.20 17.80 -53.16
C ARG A 5 -7.29 17.57 -52.11
N SER A 6 -7.21 18.04 -50.88
CA SER A 6 -6.20 18.71 -50.04
C SER A 6 -6.83 18.86 -48.65
N TYR A 7 -6.03 19.30 -47.67
CA TYR A 7 -6.39 19.83 -46.35
C TYR A 7 -6.46 18.77 -45.23
N LEU A 8 -5.42 18.62 -44.41
CA LEU A 8 -5.02 19.52 -43.32
C LEU A 8 -6.01 19.43 -42.15
N THR A 9 -5.76 18.50 -41.24
CA THR A 9 -6.22 18.64 -39.85
C THR A 9 -5.17 18.04 -38.93
N LEU A 10 -4.26 18.92 -38.53
CA LEU A 10 -3.42 18.82 -37.34
C LEU A 10 -4.36 18.64 -36.14
N THR A 11 -4.12 17.66 -35.27
CA THR A 11 -4.63 17.75 -33.89
C THR A 11 -3.54 17.29 -32.93
N ILE A 12 -2.71 18.27 -32.59
CA ILE A 12 -1.82 18.28 -31.44
C ILE A 12 -2.73 18.31 -30.21
N ILE A 13 -2.80 17.21 -29.44
CA ILE A 13 -3.34 17.26 -28.08
C ILE A 13 -2.18 17.58 -27.16
N SER A 14 -1.94 18.89 -27.04
CA SER A 14 -1.11 19.52 -26.03
C SER A 14 -1.98 19.83 -24.80
N THR A 15 -1.32 19.86 -23.63
CA THR A 15 -1.77 20.48 -22.36
C THR A 15 -2.80 19.65 -21.57
N VAL A 16 -2.61 19.34 -20.29
CA VAL A 16 -2.43 20.29 -19.18
C VAL A 16 -1.49 19.75 -18.08
N LEU A 17 -0.44 20.51 -17.80
CA LEU A 17 0.25 20.55 -16.51
C LEU A 17 -0.74 21.03 -15.43
N ILE A 18 -0.96 20.23 -14.39
CA ILE A 18 -1.39 20.76 -13.09
C ILE A 18 -0.25 20.50 -12.11
N ALA A 19 0.59 21.51 -11.96
CA ALA A 19 1.46 21.66 -10.81
C ALA A 19 0.59 22.08 -9.62
N VAL A 20 0.30 21.14 -8.71
CA VAL A 20 -0.17 21.47 -7.37
C VAL A 20 1.08 21.61 -6.50
N VAL A 21 1.49 22.86 -6.25
CA VAL A 21 2.57 23.18 -5.30
C VAL A 21 1.90 23.70 -4.03
N LEU A 22 1.71 22.87 -3.00
CA LEU A 22 1.54 23.33 -1.62
C LEU A 22 1.89 22.18 -0.65
N GLY A 23 3.18 22.09 -0.31
CA GLY A 23 3.72 21.15 0.67
C GLY A 23 5.23 21.28 0.77
N CYS A 24 5.73 22.48 1.10
CA CYS A 24 7.12 22.65 1.47
C CYS A 24 7.32 22.06 2.87
N GLY A 25 8.04 20.95 2.97
CA GLY A 25 8.24 20.23 4.23
C GLY A 25 9.26 19.09 4.13
N GLY A 26 10.44 19.39 3.59
CA GLY A 26 11.63 18.53 3.63
C GLY A 26 11.76 17.56 2.46
N ALA A 27 12.76 17.78 1.61
CA ALA A 27 13.34 16.75 0.77
C ALA A 27 14.08 15.74 1.69
N GLY A 28 13.31 14.91 2.40
CA GLY A 28 13.82 13.74 3.08
C GLY A 28 13.81 12.59 2.08
N SER A 29 14.93 11.90 1.95
CA SER A 29 15.04 10.68 1.14
C SER A 29 13.90 9.72 1.47
N GLU A 30 12.91 9.58 0.57
CA GLU A 30 11.82 8.63 0.75
C GLU A 30 12.34 7.23 0.39
N CYS A 31 12.30 6.32 1.37
CA CYS A 31 12.61 4.92 1.19
C CYS A 31 11.34 4.13 0.86
N VAL A 32 11.44 3.24 -0.11
CA VAL A 32 10.40 2.28 -0.48
C VAL A 32 10.89 0.89 -0.15
N GLY A 33 10.25 0.26 0.83
CA GLY A 33 10.43 -1.13 1.21
C GLY A 33 9.54 -2.02 0.36
N THR A 34 9.97 -3.25 0.09
CA THR A 34 9.24 -4.21 -0.71
C THR A 34 9.31 -5.60 -0.10
N VAL A 35 8.20 -6.32 -0.14
CA VAL A 35 8.14 -7.75 0.17
C VAL A 35 7.34 -8.46 -0.93
N THR A 36 7.82 -9.60 -1.39
CA THR A 36 7.14 -10.39 -2.42
C THR A 36 6.59 -11.67 -1.81
N TYR A 37 5.29 -11.91 -2.03
CA TYR A 37 4.59 -13.11 -1.58
C TYR A 37 3.71 -13.63 -2.69
N GLN A 38 3.85 -14.91 -3.05
CA GLN A 38 3.09 -15.55 -4.13
C GLN A 38 3.05 -14.74 -5.44
N GLY A 39 4.19 -14.14 -5.82
CA GLY A 39 4.31 -13.32 -7.04
C GLY A 39 3.71 -11.91 -6.96
N LYS A 40 3.12 -11.52 -5.83
CA LYS A 40 2.67 -10.14 -5.57
C LYS A 40 3.71 -9.38 -4.75
N THR A 41 4.12 -8.22 -5.23
CA THR A 41 4.97 -7.29 -4.48
C THR A 41 4.11 -6.31 -3.70
N LEU A 42 4.42 -6.16 -2.42
CA LEU A 42 3.78 -5.22 -1.50
C LEU A 42 4.82 -4.18 -1.08
N GLU A 43 4.48 -2.90 -1.26
CA GLU A 43 5.39 -1.78 -1.00
C GLU A 43 5.03 -1.06 0.29
N GLY A 44 6.03 -0.57 1.02
CA GLY A 44 5.86 0.29 2.19
C GLY A 44 6.77 1.50 2.11
N LYS A 45 6.19 2.69 2.24
CA LYS A 45 6.95 3.95 2.15
C LYS A 45 7.28 4.47 3.55
N ALA A 46 8.51 4.96 3.73
CA ALA A 46 8.91 5.64 4.96
C ALA A 46 10.13 6.54 4.73
N LYS A 47 10.58 7.23 5.78
CA LYS A 47 11.77 8.09 5.74
C LYS A 47 13.07 7.30 5.87
N THR A 48 13.01 6.11 6.46
CA THR A 48 14.17 5.23 6.65
C THR A 48 13.94 3.88 6.00
N ALA A 49 15.01 3.19 5.64
CA ALA A 49 14.94 1.86 5.02
C ALA A 49 14.22 0.84 5.92
N ASP A 50 14.50 0.86 7.23
CA ASP A 50 13.92 -0.10 8.17
C ASP A 50 12.43 0.13 8.40
N GLU A 51 11.99 1.39 8.54
CA GLU A 51 10.57 1.72 8.59
C GLU A 51 9.87 1.34 7.28
N ALA A 52 10.53 1.51 6.13
CA ALA A 52 9.95 1.19 4.84
C ALA A 52 9.74 -0.32 4.69
N LYS A 53 10.72 -1.13 5.13
CA LYS A 53 10.59 -2.60 5.24
C LYS A 53 9.46 -2.99 6.19
N GLY A 54 9.40 -2.37 7.37
CA GLY A 54 8.33 -2.61 8.34
C GLY A 54 6.95 -2.29 7.78
N ASN A 55 6.82 -1.18 7.02
CA ASN A 55 5.57 -0.80 6.36
C ASN A 55 5.19 -1.77 5.23
N ALA A 56 6.16 -2.29 4.46
CA ALA A 56 5.90 -3.30 3.45
C ALA A 56 5.37 -4.58 4.09
N CYS A 57 5.96 -4.97 5.23
CA CYS A 57 5.50 -6.09 6.03
C CYS A 57 4.11 -5.86 6.67
N ASN A 58 3.82 -4.66 7.16
CA ASN A 58 2.47 -4.31 7.64
C ASN A 58 1.42 -4.46 6.52
N ASN A 59 1.78 -4.09 5.29
CA ASN A 59 0.90 -4.25 4.13
C ASN A 59 0.72 -5.74 3.78
N TYR A 60 1.79 -6.53 3.78
CA TYR A 60 1.71 -7.99 3.65
C TYR A 60 0.77 -8.60 4.70
N CYS A 61 0.89 -8.22 5.96
CA CYS A 61 0.09 -8.77 7.04
C CYS A 61 -1.41 -8.56 6.84
N ARG A 62 -1.82 -7.42 6.29
CA ARG A 62 -3.23 -7.15 6.06
C ARG A 62 -3.72 -7.81 4.78
N ASP A 63 -2.90 -7.81 3.74
CA ASP A 63 -3.37 -8.13 2.39
C ASP A 63 -3.17 -9.60 2.03
N ALA A 64 -2.22 -10.28 2.65
CA ALA A 64 -1.74 -11.59 2.20
C ALA A 64 -1.49 -12.61 3.33
N ASP A 65 -1.34 -12.18 4.59
CA ASP A 65 -1.11 -13.12 5.68
C ASP A 65 -2.40 -13.92 6.03
N PRO A 66 -2.35 -15.26 5.97
CA PRO A 66 -3.54 -16.08 6.17
C PRO A 66 -4.01 -16.11 7.64
N GLU A 67 -3.10 -15.92 8.60
CA GLU A 67 -3.43 -15.91 10.02
C GLU A 67 -4.20 -14.63 10.37
N TYR A 68 -3.75 -13.48 9.87
CA TYR A 68 -4.52 -12.24 10.00
C TYR A 68 -5.88 -12.32 9.31
N ASP A 69 -5.98 -12.92 8.12
CA ASP A 69 -7.27 -13.12 7.43
C ASP A 69 -8.26 -13.91 8.30
N ALA A 70 -7.79 -15.00 8.92
CA ALA A 70 -8.60 -15.80 9.83
C ALA A 70 -9.02 -15.00 11.08
N MET A 71 -8.09 -14.28 11.71
CA MET A 71 -8.39 -13.45 12.88
C MET A 71 -9.41 -12.36 12.57
N TYR A 72 -9.27 -11.69 11.43
CA TYR A 72 -10.21 -10.66 10.97
C TYR A 72 -11.61 -11.23 10.75
N ARG A 73 -11.74 -12.42 10.12
CA ARG A 73 -13.04 -13.09 9.94
C ARG A 73 -13.71 -13.46 11.26
N ILE A 74 -12.95 -14.04 12.20
CA ILE A 74 -13.45 -14.35 13.55
C ILE A 74 -13.90 -13.06 14.26
N TRP A 75 -13.12 -12.00 14.13
CA TRP A 75 -13.47 -10.71 14.71
C TRP A 75 -14.74 -10.11 14.10
N LEU A 76 -14.94 -10.22 12.78
CA LEU A 76 -16.17 -9.78 12.11
C LEU A 76 -17.42 -10.47 12.68
N ASP A 77 -17.32 -11.75 13.02
CA ASP A 77 -18.44 -12.52 13.59
C ASP A 77 -18.71 -12.20 15.07
N SER A 78 -17.78 -11.54 15.75
CA SER A 78 -17.91 -11.11 17.14
C SER A 78 -18.91 -9.95 17.30
N PRO A 79 -19.43 -9.70 18.52
CA PRO A 79 -20.27 -8.52 18.78
C PRO A 79 -19.62 -7.19 18.39
N LYS A 80 -18.29 -7.07 18.57
CA LYS A 80 -17.53 -5.86 18.19
C LYS A 80 -17.50 -5.67 16.68
N GLY A 81 -17.18 -6.73 15.93
CA GLY A 81 -17.12 -6.70 14.46
C GLY A 81 -18.48 -6.40 13.84
N LYS A 82 -19.55 -7.03 14.34
CA LYS A 82 -20.93 -6.77 13.91
C LYS A 82 -21.34 -5.31 14.15
N SER A 83 -21.02 -4.78 15.33
CA SER A 83 -21.31 -3.36 15.66
C SER A 83 -20.51 -2.38 14.82
N ALA A 84 -19.36 -2.80 14.28
CA ALA A 84 -18.48 -1.98 13.46
C ALA A 84 -18.91 -1.87 11.99
N GLY A 85 -19.92 -2.64 11.54
CA GLY A 85 -20.48 -2.52 10.18
C GLY A 85 -19.63 -3.15 9.08
N SER A 86 -18.91 -4.24 9.38
CA SER A 86 -18.03 -4.95 8.41
C SER A 86 -16.95 -4.06 7.75
N PRO A 87 -16.12 -3.37 8.55
CA PRO A 87 -15.08 -2.50 8.04
C PRO A 87 -14.02 -3.29 7.28
N SER A 88 -13.29 -2.66 6.37
CA SER A 88 -12.14 -3.27 5.70
C SER A 88 -11.07 -3.72 6.70
N LYS A 89 -10.16 -4.61 6.26
CA LYS A 89 -9.01 -5.05 7.06
C LYS A 89 -8.14 -3.91 7.59
N GLN A 90 -7.99 -2.84 6.81
CA GLN A 90 -7.24 -1.64 7.22
C GLN A 90 -7.99 -0.83 8.27
N GLU A 91 -9.31 -0.76 8.20
CA GLU A 91 -10.10 -0.04 9.20
C GLU A 91 -10.25 -0.85 10.49
N ALA A 92 -10.29 -2.18 10.38
CA ALA A 92 -10.45 -3.09 11.50
C ALA A 92 -9.30 -3.00 12.51
N ILE A 93 -8.04 -2.83 12.06
CA ILE A 93 -6.91 -2.65 12.98
C ILE A 93 -7.06 -1.38 13.83
N PHE A 94 -7.77 -0.35 13.38
CA PHE A 94 -8.00 0.86 14.18
C PHE A 94 -9.23 0.74 15.09
N LYS A 95 -10.05 -0.30 14.90
CA LYS A 95 -11.25 -0.57 15.68
C LYS A 95 -11.05 -1.68 16.71
N ASP A 96 -9.96 -2.45 16.60
CA ASP A 96 -9.61 -3.51 17.54
C ASP A 96 -8.10 -3.58 17.78
N GLU A 97 -7.71 -3.40 19.04
CA GLU A 97 -6.31 -3.37 19.46
C GLU A 97 -5.60 -4.72 19.24
N ALA A 98 -6.30 -5.85 19.36
CA ALA A 98 -5.69 -7.16 19.16
C ALA A 98 -5.33 -7.37 17.68
N LEU A 99 -6.19 -6.92 16.76
CA LEU A 99 -5.89 -6.90 15.33
C LEU A 99 -4.70 -5.98 15.02
N MET A 100 -4.64 -4.80 15.63
CA MET A 100 -3.50 -3.88 15.48
C MET A 100 -2.19 -4.53 15.92
N LYS A 101 -2.14 -5.06 17.15
CA LYS A 101 -0.96 -5.69 17.74
C LYS A 101 -0.51 -6.91 16.94
N PHE A 102 -1.45 -7.70 16.44
CA PHE A 102 -1.10 -8.83 15.60
C PHE A 102 -0.36 -8.35 14.34
N VAL A 103 -0.88 -7.33 13.64
CA VAL A 103 -0.22 -6.78 12.45
C VAL A 103 1.15 -6.18 12.80
N SER A 104 1.22 -5.25 13.75
CA SER A 104 2.44 -4.47 14.01
C SER A 104 3.52 -5.21 14.79
N GLU A 105 3.15 -6.15 15.67
CA GLU A 105 4.11 -6.77 16.60
C GLU A 105 4.34 -8.25 16.35
N THR A 106 3.39 -8.97 15.75
CA THR A 106 3.52 -10.41 15.51
C THR A 106 3.85 -10.68 14.05
N CYS A 107 2.92 -10.39 13.15
CA CYS A 107 3.08 -10.68 11.74
C CYS A 107 4.19 -9.82 11.10
N SER A 108 4.26 -8.51 11.38
CA SER A 108 5.28 -7.66 10.78
C SER A 108 6.70 -8.06 11.19
N LYS A 109 6.93 -8.38 12.47
CA LYS A 109 8.22 -8.90 12.94
C LYS A 109 8.58 -10.24 12.30
N ARG A 110 7.61 -11.15 12.18
CA ARG A 110 7.79 -12.42 11.45
C ARG A 110 8.15 -12.19 9.99
N CYS A 111 7.45 -11.29 9.31
CA CYS A 111 7.73 -10.94 7.92
C CYS A 111 9.15 -10.39 7.75
N VAL A 112 9.58 -9.43 8.58
CA VAL A 112 10.94 -8.88 8.54
C VAL A 112 11.99 -9.98 8.75
N ALA A 113 11.75 -10.91 9.69
CA ALA A 113 12.70 -11.97 10.01
C ALA A 113 12.77 -13.09 8.95
N THR A 114 11.67 -13.39 8.26
CA THR A 114 11.55 -14.61 7.44
C THR A 114 11.42 -14.36 5.94
N MET A 115 11.02 -13.16 5.53
CA MET A 115 10.74 -12.83 4.13
C MET A 115 11.77 -11.89 3.51
N SER A 116 12.76 -11.45 4.30
CA SER A 116 13.88 -10.61 3.86
C SER A 116 13.44 -9.41 2.99
N PRO A 117 12.57 -8.52 3.50
CA PRO A 117 12.13 -7.36 2.73
C PRO A 117 13.31 -6.45 2.35
N ASP A 118 13.29 -5.95 1.12
CA ASP A 118 14.30 -5.02 0.59
C ASP A 118 13.82 -3.57 0.74
N ALA A 119 14.73 -2.59 0.73
CA ALA A 119 14.37 -1.18 0.65
C ALA A 119 15.32 -0.37 -0.21
N LYS A 120 14.74 0.57 -0.97
CA LYS A 120 15.46 1.52 -1.82
C LYS A 120 15.12 2.95 -1.42
N CYS A 121 16.14 3.73 -1.09
CA CYS A 121 16.01 5.15 -0.74
C CYS A 121 16.46 6.03 -1.92
N LYS A 122 15.76 7.14 -2.12
CA LYS A 122 16.05 8.13 -3.18
C LYS A 122 16.74 9.37 -2.62
#